data_AF-A0A971M3J2-F1
#
_entry.id   AF-A0A971M3J2-F1
#
_cell.length_a   1.000
_cell.length_b   1.000
_cell.length_c   1.000
_cell.angle_alpha   90.00
_cell.angle_beta   90.00
_cell.angle_gamma   90.00
#
_symmetry.space_group_name_H-M   'P 1'
#
loop_
_entity.id
_entity.type
_entity.pdbx_description
1 polymer ?
#
loop_
_entity_poly.entity_id
_entity_poly.type
_entity_poly.pdbx_seq_one_letter_code
_entity_poly.pdbx_strand_id
1 'polypeptide(L)'
;MSEDDVDKLEKRERGKSIKDRTQGNIAQWVTSQNIEEILQKADVYMKNIDGNKSYPQLRFNLAKLIALVKEPGCITPTIDERSMQIAMTARQMSGCISRQVGAVVVNSDGYILGVGWNDPPKGQIPCEMRTGKELVDSPKPDVFSEYERSEEFVNHIRENCYSDLPFCFRTEYARISTGKMTEFTRALHAEENALFQSVHNAESGLKGSVLYTTASPCTLCAKKAYQLGISRIVFIEEYPGIALEQTLKAGTQDIQIDQFEGIVGGAYFQLLSSLLPEKDLIQLYLPRSELNAG
;
A
#
# COMPACT_ATOMS: atom_id res chain seq x y z
N MET A 1 -14.97 11.05 28.51
CA MET A 1 -13.92 10.05 28.21
C MET A 1 -12.59 10.70 28.56
N SER A 2 -11.77 10.05 29.38
CA SER A 2 -10.41 10.52 29.66
C SER A 2 -9.47 10.22 28.47
N GLU A 3 -8.31 10.88 28.39
CA GLU A 3 -7.28 10.56 27.39
C GLU A 3 -6.83 9.09 27.50
N ASP A 4 -6.72 8.56 28.72
CA ASP A 4 -6.42 7.15 28.97
C ASP A 4 -7.50 6.20 28.42
N ASP A 5 -8.78 6.61 28.46
CA ASP A 5 -9.86 5.80 27.90
C ASP A 5 -9.80 5.80 26.36
N VAL A 6 -9.46 6.94 25.75
CA VAL A 6 -9.25 7.07 24.31
C VAL A 6 -8.08 6.20 23.85
N ASP A 7 -6.95 6.24 24.55
CA ASP A 7 -5.75 5.47 24.20
C ASP A 7 -5.98 3.95 24.40
N LYS A 8 -6.72 3.55 25.44
CA LYS A 8 -7.15 2.15 25.63
C LYS A 8 -8.09 1.67 24.53
N LEU A 9 -9.06 2.51 24.14
CA LEU A 9 -9.93 2.22 23.01
C LEU A 9 -9.11 2.08 21.73
N GLU A 10 -8.24 3.03 21.41
CA GLU A 10 -7.42 3.00 20.20
C GLU A 10 -6.53 1.75 20.14
N LYS A 11 -5.89 1.38 21.25
CA LYS A 11 -5.09 0.14 21.34
C LYS A 11 -5.93 -1.11 21.09
N ARG A 12 -7.16 -1.16 21.60
CA ARG A 12 -8.09 -2.27 21.37
C ARG A 12 -8.51 -2.34 19.91
N GLU A 13 -8.95 -1.23 19.34
CA GLU A 13 -9.53 -1.16 17.98
C GLU A 13 -8.49 -1.43 16.89
N ARG A 14 -7.21 -1.06 17.11
CA ARG A 14 -6.09 -1.32 16.21
C ARG A 14 -5.44 -2.71 16.42
N GLY A 15 -6.05 -3.60 17.20
CA GLY A 15 -5.51 -4.94 17.46
C GLY A 15 -4.19 -4.96 18.25
N LYS A 16 -3.87 -3.88 18.98
CA LYS A 16 -2.65 -3.73 19.81
C LYS A 16 -2.88 -4.14 21.27
N SER A 17 -4.07 -4.63 21.61
CA SER A 17 -4.42 -5.17 22.93
C SER A 17 -3.79 -6.54 23.19
N ILE A 18 -3.49 -7.30 22.15
CA ILE A 18 -2.79 -8.59 22.23
C ILE A 18 -1.30 -8.34 22.01
N LYS A 19 -0.51 -8.42 23.10
CA LYS A 19 0.92 -8.08 23.09
C LYS A 19 1.76 -9.04 22.25
N ASP A 20 1.50 -10.34 22.34
CA ASP A 20 2.31 -11.38 21.71
C ASP A 20 1.46 -12.27 20.81
N ARG A 21 1.87 -12.43 19.55
CA ARG A 21 1.24 -13.34 18.61
C ARG A 21 1.87 -14.72 18.76
N THR A 22 1.15 -15.64 19.41
CA THR A 22 1.64 -17.00 19.69
C THR A 22 0.67 -18.03 19.12
N GLN A 23 1.14 -19.27 18.97
CA GLN A 23 0.23 -20.36 18.58
C GLN A 23 -0.92 -20.54 19.58
N GLY A 24 -0.67 -20.28 20.87
CA GLY A 24 -1.65 -20.46 21.94
C GLY A 24 -2.78 -19.43 21.99
N ASN A 25 -2.65 -18.29 21.30
CA ASN A 25 -3.67 -17.23 21.27
C ASN A 25 -4.09 -16.82 19.84
N ILE A 26 -3.77 -17.66 18.84
CA ILE A 26 -4.05 -17.37 17.43
C ILE A 26 -5.55 -17.11 17.18
N ALA A 27 -6.44 -17.88 17.80
CA ALA A 27 -7.89 -17.71 17.63
C ALA A 27 -8.36 -16.34 18.13
N GLN A 28 -7.86 -15.91 19.29
CA GLN A 28 -8.15 -14.60 19.85
C GLN A 28 -7.59 -13.47 18.96
N TRP A 29 -6.40 -13.66 18.38
CA TRP A 29 -5.83 -12.70 17.43
C TRP A 29 -6.65 -12.59 16.15
N VAL A 30 -6.95 -13.71 15.48
CA VAL A 30 -7.70 -13.74 14.20
C VAL A 30 -9.11 -13.15 14.35
N THR A 31 -9.75 -13.34 15.50
CA THR A 31 -11.12 -12.85 15.76
C THR A 31 -11.15 -11.47 16.42
N SER A 32 -10.01 -10.94 16.85
CA SER A 32 -9.94 -9.61 17.45
C SER A 32 -10.19 -8.52 16.41
N GLN A 33 -10.80 -7.43 16.87
CA GLN A 33 -10.97 -6.25 16.04
C GLN A 33 -9.61 -5.63 15.71
N ASN A 34 -9.37 -5.39 14.42
CA ASN A 34 -8.13 -4.79 13.94
C ASN A 34 -8.40 -3.88 12.74
N ILE A 35 -8.62 -2.59 13.02
CA ILE A 35 -8.91 -1.59 11.97
C ILE A 35 -7.76 -1.47 10.96
N GLU A 36 -6.50 -1.52 11.42
CA GLU A 36 -5.33 -1.42 10.52
C GLU A 36 -5.32 -2.57 9.50
N GLU A 37 -5.68 -3.78 9.92
CA GLU A 37 -5.73 -4.95 9.03
C GLU A 37 -6.97 -4.98 8.13
N ILE A 38 -8.11 -4.46 8.62
CA ILE A 38 -9.32 -4.28 7.79
C ILE A 38 -9.04 -3.30 6.65
N LEU A 39 -8.37 -2.17 6.92
CA LEU A 39 -7.99 -1.20 5.89
C LEU A 39 -7.08 -1.80 4.82
N GLN A 40 -6.35 -2.88 5.10
CA GLN A 40 -5.52 -3.54 4.10
C GLN A 40 -6.26 -4.60 3.28
N LYS A 41 -7.40 -5.09 3.78
CA LYS A 41 -8.23 -6.13 3.17
C LYS A 41 -9.49 -5.59 2.50
N ALA A 42 -9.84 -4.33 2.78
CA ALA A 42 -11.02 -3.70 2.23
C ALA A 42 -10.89 -3.49 0.71
N ASP A 43 -12.00 -3.71 0.02
CA ASP A 43 -12.13 -3.48 -1.42
C ASP A 43 -12.84 -2.15 -1.74
N VAL A 44 -13.52 -1.55 -0.76
CA VAL A 44 -14.30 -0.31 -0.96
C VAL A 44 -13.98 0.67 0.16
N TYR A 45 -13.56 1.87 -0.21
CA TYR A 45 -13.17 2.95 0.69
C TYR A 45 -14.12 4.12 0.49
N MET A 46 -14.79 4.54 1.55
CA MET A 46 -15.69 5.69 1.55
C MET A 46 -15.41 6.56 2.76
N LYS A 47 -15.42 7.88 2.56
CA LYS A 47 -15.25 8.82 3.64
C LYS A 47 -16.56 9.48 4.01
N ASN A 48 -16.70 9.78 5.31
CA ASN A 48 -17.74 10.64 5.82
C ASN A 48 -17.14 12.00 6.21
N ILE A 49 -16.74 12.77 5.20
CA ILE A 49 -16.11 14.09 5.37
C ILE A 49 -17.12 15.24 5.32
N ASP A 50 -18.39 14.94 5.04
CA ASP A 50 -19.43 15.96 4.99
C ASP A 50 -19.76 16.41 6.42
N GLY A 51 -19.24 17.56 6.83
CA GLY A 51 -19.59 18.21 8.11
C GLY A 51 -21.04 18.70 8.20
N ASN A 52 -21.86 18.45 7.17
CA ASN A 52 -23.26 18.84 7.11
C ASN A 52 -24.17 17.62 7.27
N LYS A 53 -25.41 17.81 7.75
CA LYS A 53 -26.38 16.71 7.93
C LYS A 53 -26.90 16.09 6.61
N SER A 54 -26.55 16.66 5.46
CA SER A 54 -27.04 16.23 4.15
C SER A 54 -26.16 15.19 3.45
N TYR A 55 -24.90 15.04 3.87
CA TYR A 55 -23.95 14.01 3.43
C TYR A 55 -23.91 13.77 1.90
N PRO A 56 -23.79 14.82 1.06
CA PRO A 56 -23.90 14.68 -0.39
C PRO A 56 -22.85 13.74 -1.00
N GLN A 57 -21.59 13.83 -0.58
CA GLN A 57 -20.50 13.01 -1.13
C GLN A 57 -20.71 11.54 -0.75
N LEU A 58 -21.01 11.29 0.52
CA LEU A 58 -21.28 9.94 1.00
C LEU A 58 -22.51 9.33 0.30
N ARG A 59 -23.58 10.10 0.13
CA ARG A 59 -24.78 9.65 -0.60
C ARG A 59 -24.48 9.31 -2.05
N PHE A 60 -23.68 10.14 -2.72
CA PHE A 60 -23.24 9.86 -4.09
C PHE A 60 -22.45 8.55 -4.17
N ASN A 61 -21.48 8.35 -3.27
CA ASN A 61 -20.67 7.13 -3.23
C ASN A 61 -21.51 5.88 -2.94
N LEU A 62 -22.48 5.97 -2.03
CA LEU A 62 -23.42 4.89 -1.76
C LEU A 62 -24.31 4.60 -2.96
N ALA A 63 -24.81 5.64 -3.64
CA ALA A 63 -25.60 5.47 -4.86
C ALA A 63 -24.78 4.82 -5.99
N LYS A 64 -23.53 5.26 -6.19
CA LYS A 64 -22.56 4.65 -7.12
C LYS A 64 -22.39 3.16 -6.82
N LEU A 65 -22.15 2.81 -5.55
CA LEU A 65 -21.96 1.41 -5.15
C LEU A 65 -23.23 0.57 -5.40
N ILE A 66 -24.41 1.08 -5.03
CA ILE A 66 -25.69 0.37 -5.25
C ILE A 66 -25.94 0.17 -6.75
N ALA A 67 -25.64 1.17 -7.59
CA ALA A 67 -25.75 1.06 -9.04
C ALA A 67 -24.84 -0.06 -9.57
N LEU A 68 -23.57 -0.06 -9.18
CA LEU A 68 -22.59 -1.08 -9.61
C LEU A 68 -22.93 -2.49 -9.12
N VAL A 69 -23.52 -2.64 -7.93
CA VAL A 69 -24.00 -3.93 -7.42
C VAL A 69 -25.19 -4.46 -8.23
N LYS A 70 -26.08 -3.56 -8.68
CA LYS A 70 -27.23 -3.93 -9.51
C LYS A 70 -26.84 -4.20 -10.96
N GLU A 71 -25.90 -3.44 -11.48
CA GLU A 71 -25.46 -3.47 -12.87
C GLU A 71 -23.94 -3.26 -12.95
N PRO A 72 -23.14 -4.34 -12.83
CA PRO A 72 -21.69 -4.24 -12.93
C PRO A 72 -21.23 -3.65 -14.27
N GLY A 73 -20.26 -2.75 -14.23
CA GLY A 73 -19.71 -2.07 -15.40
C GLY A 73 -20.53 -0.88 -15.91
N CYS A 74 -21.64 -0.51 -15.25
CA CYS A 74 -22.43 0.67 -15.64
C CYS A 74 -21.70 2.00 -15.42
N ILE A 75 -20.62 2.01 -14.63
CA ILE A 75 -19.78 3.19 -14.38
C ILE A 75 -18.33 2.79 -14.58
N THR A 76 -17.62 3.55 -15.42
CA THR A 76 -16.19 3.35 -15.66
C THR A 76 -15.35 3.73 -14.44
N PRO A 77 -14.24 3.02 -14.17
CA PRO A 77 -13.34 3.36 -13.07
C PRO A 77 -12.74 4.75 -13.23
N THR A 78 -12.56 5.47 -12.12
CA THR A 78 -11.81 6.74 -12.13
C THR A 78 -10.31 6.50 -12.29
N ILE A 79 -9.55 7.56 -12.61
CA ILE A 79 -8.08 7.50 -12.60
C ILE A 79 -7.57 7.09 -11.22
N ASP A 80 -8.17 7.59 -10.14
CA ASP A 80 -7.79 7.23 -8.78
C ASP A 80 -8.02 5.73 -8.50
N GLU A 81 -9.20 5.20 -8.86
CA GLU A 81 -9.53 3.77 -8.70
C GLU A 81 -8.58 2.88 -9.50
N ARG A 82 -8.37 3.19 -10.79
CA ARG A 82 -7.44 2.45 -11.65
C ARG A 82 -6.01 2.49 -11.12
N SER A 83 -5.53 3.66 -10.73
CA SER A 83 -4.12 3.82 -10.33
C SER A 83 -3.86 3.20 -8.96
N MET A 84 -4.81 3.31 -8.03
CA MET A 84 -4.72 2.61 -6.74
C MET A 84 -4.88 1.09 -6.91
N GLN A 85 -5.72 0.62 -7.84
CA GLN A 85 -5.81 -0.81 -8.17
C GLN A 85 -4.45 -1.34 -8.63
N ILE A 86 -3.74 -0.61 -9.49
CA ILE A 86 -2.41 -1.01 -9.95
C ILE A 86 -1.40 -1.02 -8.79
N ALA A 87 -1.46 -0.04 -7.88
CA ALA A 87 -0.64 -0.05 -6.67
C ALA A 87 -0.94 -1.28 -5.78
N MET A 88 -2.21 -1.65 -5.62
CA MET A 88 -2.60 -2.85 -4.88
C MET A 88 -2.16 -4.15 -5.55
N THR A 89 -2.15 -4.21 -6.88
CA THR A 89 -1.59 -5.33 -7.62
C THR A 89 -0.07 -5.38 -7.46
N ALA A 90 0.63 -4.25 -7.60
CA ALA A 90 2.08 -4.17 -7.45
C ALA A 90 2.55 -4.61 -6.06
N ARG A 91 1.79 -4.28 -5.01
CA ARG A 91 2.02 -4.74 -3.63
C ARG A 91 2.24 -6.26 -3.53
N GLN A 92 1.58 -7.08 -4.36
CA GLN A 92 1.71 -8.55 -4.32
C GLN A 92 3.10 -9.05 -4.72
N MET A 93 3.93 -8.20 -5.33
CA MET A 93 5.31 -8.53 -5.73
C MET A 93 6.33 -8.30 -4.60
N SER A 94 5.93 -7.72 -3.46
CA SER A 94 6.82 -7.44 -2.34
C SER A 94 7.32 -8.72 -1.67
N GLY A 95 8.62 -8.99 -1.75
CA GLY A 95 9.28 -10.02 -0.94
C GLY A 95 9.70 -9.54 0.46
N CYS A 96 9.23 -8.36 0.91
CA CYS A 96 9.38 -7.92 2.29
C CYS A 96 8.34 -8.60 3.20
N ILE A 97 8.83 -9.34 4.20
CA ILE A 97 7.98 -10.05 5.17
C ILE A 97 7.37 -9.15 6.26
N SER A 98 7.80 -7.89 6.37
CA SER A 98 7.29 -6.98 7.41
C SER A 98 5.96 -6.35 7.00
N ARG A 99 5.84 -5.92 5.75
CA ARG A 99 4.67 -5.25 5.21
C ARG A 99 4.78 -5.27 3.70
N GLN A 100 3.68 -5.51 3.00
CA GLN A 100 3.65 -5.35 1.56
C GLN A 100 3.02 -4.00 1.23
N VAL A 101 3.72 -3.20 0.42
CA VAL A 101 3.32 -1.88 -0.04
C VAL A 101 3.51 -1.83 -1.55
N GLY A 102 2.58 -1.19 -2.25
CA GLY A 102 2.71 -0.88 -3.66
C GLY A 102 2.45 0.60 -3.92
N ALA A 103 3.04 1.13 -4.98
CA ALA A 103 2.93 2.53 -5.37
C ALA A 103 2.97 2.69 -6.89
N VAL A 104 2.35 3.76 -7.38
CA VAL A 104 2.27 4.13 -8.80
C VAL A 104 2.39 5.64 -8.91
N VAL A 105 3.17 6.11 -9.89
CA VAL A 105 3.22 7.52 -10.25
C VAL A 105 2.53 7.71 -11.59
N VAL A 106 1.67 8.72 -11.66
CA VAL A 106 0.86 9.04 -12.84
C VAL A 106 1.07 10.51 -13.19
N ASN A 107 1.27 10.82 -14.47
CA ASN A 107 1.41 12.21 -14.91
C ASN A 107 0.05 12.96 -14.92
N SER A 108 0.07 14.25 -15.24
CA SER A 108 -1.13 15.09 -15.29
C SER A 108 -2.19 14.62 -16.30
N ASP A 109 -1.80 13.88 -17.33
CA ASP A 109 -2.70 13.36 -18.37
C ASP A 109 -3.27 11.98 -18.02
N GLY A 110 -2.87 11.40 -16.88
CA GLY A 110 -3.32 10.09 -16.45
C GLY A 110 -2.49 8.92 -16.96
N TYR A 111 -1.32 9.14 -17.56
CA TYR A 111 -0.39 8.09 -17.97
C TYR A 111 0.49 7.62 -16.81
N ILE A 112 0.72 6.32 -16.73
CA ILE A 112 1.59 5.72 -15.70
C ILE A 112 3.04 5.95 -16.09
N LEU A 113 3.80 6.57 -15.18
CA LEU A 113 5.23 6.82 -15.35
C LEU A 113 6.09 5.74 -14.69
N GLY A 114 5.62 5.17 -13.58
CA GLY A 114 6.35 4.14 -12.86
C GLY A 114 5.49 3.40 -11.84
N VAL A 115 5.87 2.16 -11.58
CA VAL A 115 5.20 1.26 -10.63
C VAL A 115 6.26 0.69 -9.69
N GLY A 116 5.96 0.66 -8.40
CA GLY A 116 6.90 0.20 -7.38
C GLY A 116 6.23 -0.65 -6.32
N TRP A 117 7.02 -1.54 -5.72
CA TRP A 117 6.70 -2.28 -4.51
C TRP A 117 7.95 -2.31 -3.64
N ASN A 118 7.78 -2.59 -2.36
CA ASN A 118 8.91 -2.62 -1.46
C ASN A 118 9.68 -3.95 -1.57
N ASP A 119 10.95 -3.85 -1.94
CA ASP A 119 11.83 -5.00 -2.19
C ASP A 119 13.30 -4.56 -2.09
N PRO A 120 14.27 -5.46 -1.84
CA PRO A 120 15.67 -5.10 -1.86
C PRO A 120 16.11 -4.50 -3.21
N PRO A 121 17.24 -3.78 -3.23
CA PRO A 121 17.84 -3.31 -4.47
C PRO A 121 17.95 -4.42 -5.52
N LYS A 122 17.72 -4.05 -6.79
CA LYS A 122 17.75 -4.99 -7.92
C LYS A 122 19.01 -5.86 -7.90
N GLY A 123 18.81 -7.17 -8.00
CA GLY A 123 19.89 -8.17 -7.96
C GLY A 123 20.15 -8.78 -6.58
N GLN A 124 19.52 -8.26 -5.52
CA GLN A 124 19.59 -8.86 -4.19
C GLN A 124 18.40 -9.78 -3.92
N ILE A 125 18.58 -10.75 -3.02
CA ILE A 125 17.52 -11.69 -2.63
C ILE A 125 16.55 -11.02 -1.63
N PRO A 126 15.23 -11.09 -1.86
CA PRO A 126 14.19 -10.67 -0.92
C PRO A 126 14.24 -11.34 0.45
N CYS A 127 13.73 -10.65 1.47
CA CYS A 127 13.69 -11.18 2.83
C CYS A 127 12.88 -12.49 2.93
N GLU A 128 11.82 -12.63 2.14
CA GLU A 128 10.97 -13.83 2.10
C GLU A 128 11.73 -15.10 1.67
N MET A 129 12.84 -14.96 0.95
CA MET A 129 13.63 -16.09 0.46
C MET A 129 14.92 -16.32 1.27
N ARG A 130 15.05 -15.72 2.46
CA ARG A 130 16.28 -15.75 3.27
C ARG A 130 16.00 -16.27 4.66
N THR A 131 16.59 -17.41 5.02
CA THR A 131 16.32 -18.08 6.30
C THR A 131 17.48 -17.90 7.28
N GLY A 132 17.16 -17.97 8.58
CA GLY A 132 18.18 -17.92 9.62
C GLY A 132 19.14 -19.10 9.54
N LYS A 133 18.63 -20.28 9.15
CA LYS A 133 19.45 -21.48 8.96
C LYS A 133 20.46 -21.32 7.82
N GLU A 134 20.06 -20.81 6.66
CA GLU A 134 20.99 -20.60 5.54
C GLU A 134 22.13 -19.66 5.93
N LEU A 135 21.81 -18.58 6.66
CA LEU A 135 22.79 -17.64 7.18
C LEU A 135 23.79 -18.29 8.17
N VAL A 136 23.32 -19.20 9.02
CA VAL A 136 24.16 -19.83 10.05
C VAL A 136 25.00 -20.98 9.48
N ASP A 137 24.41 -21.83 8.64
CA ASP A 137 25.03 -23.08 8.18
C ASP A 137 25.88 -22.90 6.92
N SER A 138 25.44 -22.04 5.99
CA SER A 138 26.08 -21.90 4.68
C SER A 138 25.89 -20.50 4.06
N PRO A 139 26.36 -19.43 4.74
CA PRO A 139 26.14 -18.07 4.29
C PRO A 139 26.82 -17.77 2.95
N LYS A 140 26.02 -17.49 1.92
CA LYS A 140 26.52 -17.10 0.59
C LYS A 140 26.70 -15.58 0.48
N PRO A 141 27.85 -15.08 -0.03
CA PRO A 141 28.08 -13.65 -0.22
C PRO A 141 27.05 -12.94 -1.09
N ASP A 142 26.48 -13.63 -2.09
CA ASP A 142 25.47 -13.07 -3.00
C ASP A 142 24.08 -12.93 -2.34
N VAL A 143 23.88 -13.57 -1.19
CA VAL A 143 22.60 -13.59 -0.44
C VAL A 143 22.68 -12.76 0.84
N PHE A 144 23.81 -12.83 1.55
CA PHE A 144 24.03 -12.19 2.85
C PHE A 144 25.19 -11.20 2.80
N SER A 145 24.92 -9.98 3.28
CA SER A 145 25.92 -8.93 3.34
C SER A 145 27.09 -9.32 4.25
N GLU A 146 28.23 -8.64 4.11
CA GLU A 146 29.38 -8.83 5.01
C GLU A 146 29.01 -8.65 6.48
N TYR A 147 28.16 -7.66 6.78
CA TYR A 147 27.66 -7.43 8.14
C TYR A 147 26.82 -8.61 8.65
N GLU A 148 25.89 -9.13 7.85
CA GLU A 148 25.07 -10.28 8.25
C GLU A 148 25.92 -11.54 8.48
N ARG A 149 27.02 -11.68 7.74
CA ARG A 149 27.98 -12.79 7.89
C ARG A 149 28.99 -12.59 9.03
N SER A 150 28.92 -11.49 9.77
CA SER A 150 29.77 -11.25 10.93
C SER A 150 29.45 -12.21 12.07
N GLU A 151 30.44 -12.48 12.92
CA GLU A 151 30.28 -13.39 14.06
C GLU A 151 29.18 -12.92 15.02
N GLU A 152 29.11 -11.62 15.30
CA GLU A 152 28.08 -11.01 16.15
C GLU A 152 26.66 -11.30 15.61
N PHE A 153 26.42 -10.99 14.34
CA PHE A 153 25.09 -11.16 13.75
C PHE A 153 24.72 -12.63 13.59
N VAL A 154 25.65 -13.48 13.12
CA VAL A 154 25.42 -14.92 12.99
C VAL A 154 25.11 -15.57 14.34
N ASN A 155 25.81 -15.17 15.41
CA ASN A 155 25.54 -15.67 16.76
C ASN A 155 24.15 -15.22 17.25
N HIS A 156 23.78 -13.95 17.04
CA HIS A 156 22.44 -13.45 17.35
C HIS A 156 21.34 -14.24 16.63
N ILE A 157 21.50 -14.49 15.33
CA ILE A 157 20.54 -15.26 14.52
C ILE A 157 20.47 -16.71 14.99
N ARG A 158 21.62 -17.32 15.33
CA ARG A 158 21.68 -18.70 15.85
C ARG A 158 20.86 -18.86 17.13
N GLU A 159 20.90 -17.87 18.02
CA GLU A 159 20.19 -17.89 19.29
C GLU A 159 18.70 -17.54 19.17
N ASN A 160 18.33 -16.64 18.25
CA ASN A 160 17.00 -16.04 18.25
C ASN A 160 16.08 -16.48 17.10
N CYS A 161 16.63 -16.89 15.95
CA CYS A 161 15.82 -17.19 14.76
C CYS A 161 16.46 -18.24 13.82
N TYR A 162 17.20 -19.21 14.38
CA TYR A 162 17.71 -20.36 13.63
C TYR A 162 16.57 -21.29 13.21
N SER A 163 16.12 -21.15 11.97
CA SER A 163 15.05 -21.96 11.39
C SER A 163 15.08 -21.90 9.87
N ASP A 164 14.32 -22.80 9.24
CA ASP A 164 13.99 -22.77 7.81
C ASP A 164 12.95 -21.68 7.46
N LEU A 165 12.59 -20.80 8.41
CA LEU A 165 11.67 -19.69 8.18
C LEU A 165 12.44 -18.38 7.85
N PRO A 166 11.81 -17.47 7.09
CA PRO A 166 12.38 -16.16 6.80
C PRO A 166 12.58 -15.30 8.04
N PHE A 167 13.62 -14.44 8.04
CA PHE A 167 13.83 -13.44 9.10
C PHE A 167 13.87 -12.01 8.55
N CYS A 168 13.51 -11.05 9.41
CA CYS A 168 13.51 -9.64 9.04
C CYS A 168 14.78 -8.97 9.57
N PHE A 169 15.70 -8.61 8.67
CA PHE A 169 16.96 -7.96 9.03
C PHE A 169 16.77 -6.76 9.97
N ARG A 170 15.84 -5.85 9.65
CA ARG A 170 15.55 -4.65 10.47
C ARG A 170 15.17 -5.01 11.90
N THR A 171 14.36 -6.05 12.08
CA THR A 171 13.89 -6.48 13.41
C THR A 171 15.04 -7.06 14.23
N GLU A 172 15.85 -7.92 13.63
CA GLU A 172 16.98 -8.54 14.32
C GLU A 172 18.11 -7.55 14.60
N TYR A 173 18.41 -6.67 13.64
CA TYR A 173 19.37 -5.59 13.84
C TYR A 173 18.97 -4.67 15.01
N ALA A 174 17.69 -4.28 15.09
CA ALA A 174 17.20 -3.43 16.17
C ALA A 174 17.34 -4.06 17.58
N ARG A 175 17.37 -5.40 17.68
CA ARG A 175 17.62 -6.12 18.94
C ARG A 175 19.08 -6.05 19.36
N ILE A 176 20.01 -6.03 18.39
CA ILE A 176 21.44 -5.91 18.62
C ILE A 176 21.81 -4.45 18.96
N SER A 177 21.41 -3.50 18.12
CA SER A 177 21.87 -2.10 18.18
C SER A 177 21.11 -1.20 19.17
N THR A 178 20.30 -1.77 20.07
CA THR A 178 19.50 -1.04 21.09
C THR A 178 18.68 0.14 20.54
N GLY A 179 17.93 -0.06 19.45
CA GLY A 179 17.08 1.01 18.90
C GLY A 179 16.33 0.62 17.63
N LYS A 180 15.12 1.18 17.46
CA LYS A 180 14.35 1.04 16.22
C LYS A 180 14.73 2.15 15.26
N MET A 181 15.49 1.80 14.22
CA MET A 181 15.87 2.71 13.15
C MET A 181 15.30 2.18 11.84
N THR A 182 14.36 2.92 11.25
CA THR A 182 13.61 2.51 10.05
C THR A 182 14.47 2.46 8.79
N GLU A 183 15.56 3.23 8.76
CA GLU A 183 16.52 3.35 7.66
C GLU A 183 17.35 2.09 7.39
N PHE A 184 17.46 1.16 8.35
CA PHE A 184 18.22 -0.09 8.17
C PHE A 184 17.38 -1.24 7.61
N THR A 185 16.23 -0.94 6.99
CA THR A 185 15.54 -1.94 6.19
C THR A 185 16.37 -2.31 4.97
N ARG A 186 16.36 -3.60 4.60
CA ARG A 186 16.99 -4.06 3.36
C ARG A 186 16.19 -3.67 2.13
N ALA A 187 14.86 -3.59 2.27
CA ALA A 187 13.97 -3.24 1.18
C ALA A 187 13.93 -1.73 0.96
N LEU A 188 14.05 -1.32 -0.30
CA LEU A 188 13.59 0.00 -0.74
C LEU A 188 12.08 0.08 -0.56
N HIS A 189 11.56 1.27 -0.31
CA HIS A 189 10.14 1.50 -0.19
C HIS A 189 9.47 1.48 -1.58
N ALA A 190 8.17 1.18 -1.59
CA ALA A 190 7.41 1.10 -2.84
C ALA A 190 7.40 2.43 -3.59
N GLU A 191 7.24 3.53 -2.85
CA GLU A 191 7.24 4.90 -3.35
C GLU A 191 8.59 5.26 -3.97
N GLU A 192 9.69 4.84 -3.35
CA GLU A 192 11.05 5.06 -3.89
C GLU A 192 11.23 4.35 -5.23
N ASN A 193 10.85 3.09 -5.31
CA ASN A 193 10.93 2.31 -6.55
C ASN A 193 10.04 2.89 -7.64
N ALA A 194 8.81 3.31 -7.31
CA ALA A 194 7.93 3.96 -8.27
C ALA A 194 8.50 5.29 -8.78
N LEU A 195 9.04 6.13 -7.89
CA LEU A 195 9.69 7.40 -8.26
C LEU A 195 10.93 7.17 -9.12
N PHE A 196 11.79 6.20 -8.79
CA PHE A 196 12.98 5.89 -9.59
C PHE A 196 12.64 5.47 -11.02
N GLN A 197 11.67 4.57 -11.20
CA GLN A 197 11.19 4.21 -12.53
C GLN A 197 10.62 5.42 -13.28
N SER A 198 9.85 6.25 -12.56
CA SER A 198 9.21 7.41 -13.16
C SER A 198 10.22 8.44 -13.64
N VAL A 199 11.28 8.71 -12.88
CA VAL A 199 12.35 9.62 -13.30
C VAL A 199 13.09 9.09 -14.53
N HIS A 200 13.25 7.77 -14.66
CA HIS A 200 13.86 7.19 -15.84
C HIS A 200 12.98 7.33 -17.10
N ASN A 201 11.66 7.23 -16.93
CA ASN A 201 10.69 7.23 -18.03
C ASN A 201 10.18 8.62 -18.41
N ALA A 202 10.25 9.59 -17.50
CA ALA A 202 9.68 10.92 -17.70
C ALA A 202 10.69 11.88 -18.34
N GLU A 203 10.52 12.19 -19.62
CA GLU A 203 11.37 13.16 -20.34
C GLU A 203 11.36 14.55 -19.70
N SER A 204 10.23 14.97 -19.13
CA SER A 204 10.03 16.30 -18.54
C SER A 204 10.03 16.30 -16.99
N GLY A 205 10.43 15.20 -16.36
CA GLY A 205 10.36 15.03 -14.91
C GLY A 205 8.94 14.78 -14.37
N LEU A 206 8.77 14.87 -13.05
CA LEU A 206 7.52 14.46 -12.35
C LEU A 206 6.67 15.65 -11.87
N LYS A 207 6.96 16.86 -12.35
CA LYS A 207 6.24 18.06 -11.90
C LYS A 207 4.76 17.97 -12.25
N GLY A 208 3.89 18.12 -11.26
CA GLY A 208 2.44 18.01 -11.45
C GLY A 208 1.91 16.57 -11.49
N SER A 209 2.77 15.57 -11.28
CA SER A 209 2.37 14.16 -11.22
C SER A 209 1.75 13.80 -9.87
N VAL A 210 1.00 12.71 -9.86
CA VAL A 210 0.30 12.16 -8.70
C VAL A 210 0.98 10.86 -8.26
N LEU A 211 1.27 10.73 -6.96
CA LEU A 211 1.77 9.50 -6.34
C LEU A 211 0.61 8.76 -5.64
N TYR A 212 0.29 7.56 -6.10
CA TYR A 212 -0.64 6.65 -5.44
C TYR A 212 0.16 5.61 -4.64
N THR A 213 -0.19 5.36 -3.39
CA THR A 213 0.50 4.37 -2.55
C THR A 213 -0.45 3.65 -1.59
N THR A 214 -0.26 2.36 -1.35
CA THR A 214 -1.13 1.60 -0.44
C THR A 214 -0.91 1.94 1.04
N ALA A 215 0.20 2.61 1.37
CA ALA A 215 0.47 3.15 2.70
C ALA A 215 1.04 4.57 2.58
N SER A 216 0.69 5.48 3.48
CA SER A 216 1.16 6.87 3.42
C SER A 216 2.68 6.94 3.45
N PRO A 217 3.29 7.91 2.74
CA PRO A 217 4.73 7.94 2.57
C PRO A 217 5.47 8.20 3.88
N CYS A 218 6.60 7.53 4.07
CA CYS A 218 7.53 7.86 5.16
C CYS A 218 8.19 9.23 4.91
N THR A 219 8.86 9.80 5.91
CA THR A 219 9.55 11.10 5.77
C THR A 219 10.56 11.13 4.63
N LEU A 220 11.28 10.03 4.35
CA LEU A 220 12.24 9.97 3.25
C LEU A 220 11.54 9.95 1.88
N CYS A 221 10.48 9.14 1.73
CA CYS A 221 9.64 9.13 0.52
C CYS A 221 8.98 10.48 0.27
N ALA A 222 8.46 11.12 1.32
CA ALA A 222 7.84 12.44 1.25
C ALA A 222 8.83 13.51 0.78
N LYS A 223 10.08 13.52 1.29
CA LYS A 223 11.13 14.42 0.83
C LYS A 223 11.42 14.23 -0.66
N LYS A 224 11.49 12.98 -1.13
CA LYS A 224 11.72 12.66 -2.54
C LYS A 224 10.56 13.10 -3.42
N ALA A 225 9.33 12.81 -3.03
CA ALA A 225 8.13 13.25 -3.75
C ALA A 225 8.09 14.78 -3.89
N TYR A 226 8.34 15.51 -2.79
CA TYR A 226 8.41 16.97 -2.79
C TYR A 226 9.52 17.50 -3.71
N GLN A 227 10.73 16.96 -3.59
CA GLN A 227 11.87 17.36 -4.43
C GLN A 227 11.62 17.14 -5.92
N LEU A 228 10.89 16.08 -6.28
CA LEU A 228 10.57 15.72 -7.66
C LEU A 228 9.35 16.48 -8.22
N GLY A 229 8.67 17.28 -7.40
CA GLY A 229 7.54 18.12 -7.83
C GLY A 229 6.20 17.39 -7.94
N ILE A 230 6.02 16.29 -7.20
CA ILE A 230 4.71 15.63 -7.06
C ILE A 230 3.70 16.65 -6.50
N SER A 231 2.57 16.83 -7.17
CA SER A 231 1.54 17.80 -6.79
C SER A 231 0.44 17.19 -5.92
N ARG A 232 0.27 15.87 -5.95
CA ARG A 232 -0.76 15.17 -5.19
C ARG A 232 -0.28 13.79 -4.75
N ILE A 233 -0.59 13.40 -3.51
CA ILE A 233 -0.34 12.07 -2.97
C ILE A 233 -1.66 11.47 -2.50
N VAL A 234 -1.98 10.28 -3.01
CA VAL A 234 -3.19 9.53 -2.65
C VAL A 234 -2.78 8.23 -1.95
N PHE A 235 -3.30 7.98 -0.74
CA PHE A 235 -2.91 6.79 0.04
C PHE A 235 -4.08 6.06 0.69
N ILE A 236 -3.98 4.73 0.86
CA ILE A 236 -5.03 3.95 1.55
C ILE A 236 -4.90 4.09 3.08
N GLU A 237 -3.77 3.62 3.61
CA GLU A 237 -3.56 3.52 5.05
C GLU A 237 -2.66 4.64 5.56
N GLU A 238 -3.10 5.34 6.61
CA GLU A 238 -2.27 6.33 7.29
C GLU A 238 -1.19 5.64 8.13
N TYR A 239 0.06 5.99 7.85
CA TYR A 239 1.22 5.51 8.59
C TYR A 239 1.71 6.57 9.58
N PRO A 240 2.01 6.19 10.84
CA PRO A 240 2.48 7.13 11.84
C PRO A 240 3.75 7.86 11.40
N GLY A 241 3.77 9.18 11.51
CA GLY A 241 4.96 9.97 11.25
C GLY A 241 4.66 11.45 11.10
N ILE A 242 5.72 12.23 11.03
CA ILE A 242 5.66 13.70 10.88
C ILE A 242 5.82 14.14 9.42
N ALA A 243 5.76 13.22 8.46
CA ALA A 243 6.04 13.50 7.05
C ALA A 243 5.13 14.61 6.52
N LEU A 244 3.86 14.61 6.94
CA LEU A 244 2.90 15.64 6.57
C LEU A 244 3.25 16.99 7.17
N GLU A 245 3.40 17.09 8.50
CA GLU A 245 3.64 18.39 9.16
C GLU A 245 5.03 18.96 8.88
N GLN A 246 6.05 18.10 8.79
CA GLN A 246 7.46 18.51 8.73
C GLN A 246 7.97 18.67 7.29
N THR A 247 7.42 17.94 6.31
CA THR A 247 7.91 17.96 4.93
C THR A 247 6.84 18.46 3.95
N LEU A 248 5.68 17.82 3.87
CA LEU A 248 4.73 18.06 2.78
C LEU A 248 3.94 19.37 2.91
N LYS A 249 3.75 19.87 4.13
CA LYS A 249 3.08 21.17 4.41
C LYS A 249 4.04 22.35 4.55
N ALA A 250 5.32 22.17 4.23
CA ALA A 250 6.34 23.20 4.35
C ALA A 250 6.87 23.64 2.97
N GLY A 251 7.44 24.86 2.90
CA GLY A 251 8.07 25.39 1.69
C GLY A 251 7.10 26.05 0.70
N THR A 252 7.48 26.12 -0.58
CA THR A 252 6.76 26.90 -1.61
C THR A 252 5.85 26.05 -2.50
N GLN A 253 5.96 24.72 -2.45
CA GLN A 253 5.09 23.82 -3.20
C GLN A 253 3.91 23.41 -2.32
N ASP A 254 2.70 23.52 -2.86
CA ASP A 254 1.50 22.97 -2.24
C ASP A 254 1.24 21.57 -2.82
N ILE A 255 1.25 20.56 -1.95
CA ILE A 255 1.01 19.17 -2.32
C ILE A 255 -0.32 18.75 -1.71
N GLN A 256 -1.28 18.38 -2.56
CA GLN A 256 -2.56 17.85 -2.11
C GLN A 256 -2.37 16.44 -1.53
N ILE A 257 -2.89 16.19 -0.33
CA ILE A 257 -2.76 14.91 0.35
C ILE A 257 -4.15 14.34 0.59
N ASP A 258 -4.49 13.25 -0.10
CA ASP A 258 -5.78 12.61 0.00
C ASP A 258 -5.63 11.18 0.51
N GLN A 259 -6.44 10.81 1.50
CA GLN A 259 -6.73 9.39 1.71
C GLN A 259 -7.56 8.86 0.53
N PHE A 260 -7.40 7.61 0.12
CA PHE A 260 -8.08 7.02 -1.02
C PHE A 260 -9.59 6.88 -0.75
N GLU A 261 -10.39 7.09 -1.80
CA GLU A 261 -11.82 6.84 -1.84
C GLU A 261 -12.14 6.19 -3.19
N GLY A 262 -12.86 5.07 -3.17
CA GLY A 262 -13.17 4.30 -4.37
C GLY A 262 -13.15 2.79 -4.16
N ILE A 263 -13.28 2.08 -5.27
CA ILE A 263 -13.31 0.61 -5.33
C ILE A 263 -11.98 0.09 -5.87
N VAL A 264 -11.42 -0.91 -5.20
CA VAL A 264 -10.15 -1.59 -5.51
C VAL A 264 -10.24 -3.08 -5.12
N GLY A 265 -9.14 -3.81 -5.18
CA GLY A 265 -9.04 -5.21 -4.80
C GLY A 265 -9.92 -6.12 -5.67
N GLY A 266 -10.60 -7.07 -5.03
CA GLY A 266 -11.47 -8.02 -5.74
C GLY A 266 -12.71 -7.36 -6.34
N ALA A 267 -13.26 -6.39 -5.62
CA ALA A 267 -14.48 -5.68 -6.05
C ALA A 267 -14.25 -4.82 -7.30
N TYR A 268 -13.02 -4.36 -7.57
CA TYR A 268 -12.70 -3.60 -8.78
C TYR A 268 -13.16 -4.35 -10.04
N PHE A 269 -12.77 -5.62 -10.18
CA PHE A 269 -13.15 -6.41 -11.34
C PHE A 269 -14.61 -6.85 -11.30
N GLN A 270 -15.12 -7.18 -10.11
CA GLN A 270 -16.51 -7.66 -9.96
C GLN A 270 -17.55 -6.57 -10.22
N LEU A 271 -17.24 -5.31 -9.88
CA LEU A 271 -18.19 -4.20 -9.94
C LEU A 271 -17.95 -3.30 -11.14
N LEU A 272 -16.70 -2.98 -11.50
CA LEU A 272 -16.40 -1.99 -12.55
C LEU A 272 -16.22 -2.62 -13.93
N SER A 273 -16.22 -3.96 -14.05
CA SER A 273 -16.19 -4.63 -15.34
C SER A 273 -17.60 -5.00 -15.78
N SER A 274 -17.92 -4.70 -17.04
CA SER A 274 -19.20 -5.15 -17.61
C SER A 274 -19.22 -6.66 -17.78
N LEU A 275 -20.36 -7.28 -17.48
CA LEU A 275 -20.56 -8.73 -17.66
C LEU A 275 -20.56 -9.14 -19.14
N LEU A 276 -21.01 -8.25 -20.02
CA LEU A 276 -21.04 -8.40 -21.48
C LEU A 276 -20.56 -7.10 -22.14
N PRO A 277 -19.96 -7.16 -23.34
CA PRO A 277 -19.72 -5.94 -24.11
C PRO A 277 -21.00 -5.13 -24.27
N GLU A 278 -20.94 -3.82 -24.04
CA GLU A 278 -22.11 -2.94 -24.07
C GLU A 278 -22.85 -3.01 -25.42
N LYS A 279 -22.09 -3.17 -26.52
CA LYS A 279 -22.63 -3.40 -27.86
C LYS A 279 -23.57 -4.61 -27.91
N ASP A 280 -23.21 -5.72 -27.27
CA ASP A 280 -23.98 -6.96 -27.32
C ASP A 280 -25.22 -6.85 -26.42
N LEU A 281 -25.09 -6.18 -25.27
CA LEU A 281 -26.20 -5.80 -24.40
C LEU A 281 -27.25 -4.98 -25.16
N ILE A 282 -26.81 -3.92 -25.86
CA ILE A 282 -27.69 -3.08 -26.69
C ILE A 282 -28.43 -3.92 -27.74
N GLN A 283 -27.75 -4.86 -28.41
CA GLN A 283 -28.37 -5.75 -29.40
C GLN A 283 -29.41 -6.69 -28.81
N LEU A 284 -29.27 -7.11 -27.55
CA LEU A 284 -30.23 -7.99 -26.86
C LEU A 284 -31.51 -7.24 -26.47
N TYR A 285 -31.41 -5.95 -26.16
CA TYR A 285 -32.54 -5.12 -25.72
C TYR A 285 -33.20 -4.31 -26.84
N LEU A 286 -32.54 -4.13 -27.99
CA LEU A 286 -33.15 -3.49 -29.16
C LEU A 286 -34.03 -4.48 -29.94
N PRO A 287 -35.27 -4.10 -30.32
CA PRO A 287 -36.10 -4.93 -31.18
C PRO A 287 -35.43 -5.13 -32.55
N ARG A 288 -35.45 -6.36 -33.08
CA ARG A 288 -34.81 -6.75 -34.36
C ARG A 288 -35.18 -5.88 -35.57
N SER A 289 -36.27 -5.12 -35.50
CA SER A 289 -36.68 -4.16 -36.54
C SER A 289 -35.78 -2.93 -36.66
N GLU A 290 -34.99 -2.59 -35.63
CA GLU A 290 -34.11 -1.41 -35.62
C GLU A 290 -32.65 -1.75 -35.93
N LEU A 291 -32.27 -3.03 -35.89
CA LEU A 291 -30.89 -3.49 -36.14
C LEU A 291 -30.54 -3.62 -37.63
N ASN A 292 -31.52 -3.56 -38.54
CA ASN A 292 -31.35 -3.73 -39.99
C ASN A 292 -31.48 -2.41 -40.80
N ALA A 293 -31.43 -1.25 -40.15
CA ALA A 293 -31.63 0.06 -40.79
C ALA A 293 -30.33 0.82 -41.13
N GLY A 294 -29.17 0.15 -41.12
CA GLY A 294 -27.86 0.76 -41.43
C GLY A 294 -27.03 -0.11 -42.36
#